data_AF-A0A2T0LH85-F1
#
_entry.id   AF-A0A2T0LH85-F1
#
_cell.length_a   1.000
_cell.length_b   1.000
_cell.length_c   1.000
_cell.angle_alpha   90.00
_cell.angle_beta   90.00
_cell.angle_gamma   90.00
#
_symmetry.space_group_name_H-M   'P 1'
#
loop_
_entity.id
_entity.type
_entity.pdbx_description
1 polymer ?
#
loop_
_entity_poly.entity_id
_entity_poly.type
_entity_poly.pdbx_seq_one_letter_code
_entity_poly.pdbx_strand_id
1 'polypeptide(L)'
;MDKGVLRDQRGLTLIEMLVVLFIIGVIVAIALPNLKAAGETAQEKACAANRRLIGAQADNFFLEVGRYPKGVAELRQKGFLRTEPACPAKGTYRIRPEASEEKRVNCTVHGDG
;
A
#
# COMPACT_ATOMS: atom_id res chain seq x y z
N MET A 1 27.02 -58.32 23.31
CA MET A 1 28.04 -57.49 22.63
C MET A 1 27.31 -56.34 21.98
N ASP A 2 27.03 -55.27 22.73
CA ASP A 2 26.39 -54.06 22.22
C ASP A 2 27.47 -53.00 22.02
N LYS A 3 27.75 -52.66 20.76
CA LYS A 3 28.77 -51.67 20.39
C LYS A 3 28.13 -50.28 20.46
N GLY A 4 28.37 -49.58 21.57
CA GLY A 4 27.98 -48.17 21.73
C GLY A 4 28.66 -47.30 20.68
N VAL A 5 27.86 -46.74 19.77
CA VAL A 5 28.31 -45.77 18.76
C VAL A 5 28.67 -44.46 19.49
N LEU A 6 29.96 -44.14 19.58
CA LEU A 6 30.42 -42.85 20.06
C LEU A 6 30.06 -41.77 19.03
N ARG A 7 29.02 -40.99 19.31
CA ARG A 7 28.64 -39.81 18.52
C ARG A 7 29.70 -38.72 18.70
N ASP A 8 30.36 -38.37 17.61
CA ASP A 8 31.27 -37.23 17.47
C ASP A 8 30.48 -35.92 17.67
N GLN A 9 30.45 -35.41 18.90
CA GLN A 9 29.80 -34.14 19.25
C GLN A 9 30.77 -32.99 18.99
N ARG A 10 30.95 -32.60 17.73
CA ARG A 10 31.61 -31.33 17.40
C ARG A 10 30.67 -30.19 17.79
N GLY A 11 31.05 -29.46 18.84
CA GLY A 11 30.37 -28.24 19.26
C GLY A 11 30.63 -27.10 18.27
N LEU A 12 29.60 -26.31 18.01
CA LEU A 12 29.67 -25.09 17.21
C LEU A 12 30.62 -24.08 17.87
N THR A 13 31.50 -23.46 17.10
CA THR A 13 32.43 -22.45 17.65
C THR A 13 31.71 -21.09 17.78
N LEU A 14 32.06 -20.30 18.81
CA LEU A 14 31.48 -18.96 19.00
C LEU A 14 31.69 -18.05 17.79
N ILE A 15 32.83 -18.19 17.11
CA ILE A 15 33.17 -17.41 15.92
C ILE A 15 32.26 -17.73 14.73
N GLU A 16 31.82 -18.98 14.60
CA GLU A 16 30.91 -19.43 13.54
C GLU A 16 29.55 -18.72 13.65
N MET A 17 29.01 -18.65 14.87
CA MET A 17 27.76 -17.93 15.13
C MET A 17 27.92 -16.41 14.97
N LEU A 18 29.09 -15.86 15.30
CA LEU A 18 29.38 -14.43 15.13
C LEU A 18 29.38 -14.02 13.65
N VAL A 19 30.04 -14.80 12.78
CA VAL A 19 30.09 -14.51 11.33
C VAL A 19 28.70 -14.62 10.71
N VAL A 20 27.90 -15.61 11.12
CA VAL A 20 26.53 -15.78 10.63
C VAL A 20 25.66 -14.57 10.97
N LEU A 21 25.68 -14.10 12.22
CA LEU A 21 24.92 -12.92 12.65
C LEU A 21 25.40 -11.65 11.94
N PHE A 22 26.70 -11.53 11.68
CA PHE A 22 27.26 -10.41 10.92
C PHE A 22 26.68 -10.34 9.50
N ILE A 23 26.68 -11.47 8.77
CA ILE A 23 26.14 -11.53 7.40
C ILE A 23 24.63 -11.25 7.39
N ILE A 24 23.87 -11.85 8.32
CA ILE A 24 22.42 -11.60 8.44
C ILE A 24 22.16 -10.11 8.73
N GLY A 25 22.95 -9.49 9.61
CA GLY A 25 22.85 -8.07 9.92
C GLY A 25 23.01 -7.17 8.70
N VAL A 26 24.01 -7.44 7.84
CA VAL A 26 24.23 -6.69 6.60
C VAL A 26 23.04 -6.86 5.63
N ILE A 27 22.53 -8.08 5.46
CA ILE A 27 21.39 -8.34 4.56
C ILE A 27 20.15 -7.58 5.05
N VAL A 28 19.83 -7.67 6.34
CA VAL A 28 18.65 -7.00 6.93
C VAL A 28 18.77 -5.48 6.84
N ALA A 29 19.96 -4.93 7.07
CA ALA A 29 20.21 -3.49 6.97
C ALA A 29 19.88 -2.93 5.57
N ILE A 30 20.13 -3.71 4.52
CA ILE A 30 19.81 -3.33 3.13
C ILE A 30 18.34 -3.64 2.79
N ALA A 31 17.81 -4.76 3.26
CA ALA A 31 16.46 -5.21 2.89
C ALA A 31 15.34 -4.35 3.48
N LEU A 32 15.45 -3.94 4.75
CA LEU A 32 14.41 -3.17 5.45
C LEU A 32 14.06 -1.81 4.82
N PRO A 33 15.02 -0.91 4.48
CA PRO A 33 14.67 0.37 3.86
C PRO A 33 13.99 0.18 2.49
N ASN A 34 14.45 -0.79 1.70
CA ASN A 34 13.86 -1.11 0.40
C ASN A 34 12.42 -1.60 0.54
N LEU A 35 12.13 -2.44 1.53
CA LEU A 35 10.77 -2.94 1.77
C LEU A 35 9.82 -1.81 2.18
N LYS A 36 10.27 -0.86 3.02
CA LYS A 36 9.47 0.31 3.41
C LYS A 36 9.15 1.20 2.21
N ALA A 37 10.15 1.56 1.41
CA ALA A 37 9.98 2.39 0.23
C ALA A 37 9.06 1.74 -0.82
N ALA A 38 9.18 0.42 -1.02
CA ALA A 38 8.29 -0.33 -1.90
C ALA A 38 6.84 -0.29 -1.40
N GLY A 39 6.64 -0.41 -0.08
CA GLY A 39 5.34 -0.29 0.56
C GLY A 39 4.70 1.08 0.34
N GLU A 40 5.44 2.17 0.58
CA GLU A 40 4.96 3.54 0.35
C GLU A 40 4.58 3.77 -1.11
N THR A 41 5.43 3.34 -2.05
CA THR A 41 5.14 3.46 -3.49
C THR A 41 3.91 2.65 -3.89
N ALA A 42 3.69 1.47 -3.31
CA ALA A 42 2.50 0.68 -3.57
C ALA A 42 1.23 1.37 -3.04
N GLN A 43 1.29 1.97 -1.85
CA GLN A 43 0.19 2.75 -1.28
C GLN A 43 -0.16 3.97 -2.13
N GLU A 44 0.86 4.69 -2.62
CA GLU A 44 0.67 5.84 -3.51
C GLU A 44 0.01 5.44 -4.83
N LYS A 45 0.51 4.38 -5.49
CA LYS A 45 -0.05 3.86 -6.76
C LYS A 45 -1.50 3.40 -6.59
N ALA A 46 -1.80 2.68 -5.52
CA ALA A 46 -3.16 2.25 -5.21
C ALA A 46 -4.07 3.46 -4.92
N CYS A 47 -3.57 4.47 -4.20
CA CYS A 47 -4.31 5.70 -3.96
C CYS A 47 -4.61 6.44 -5.26
N ALA A 48 -3.64 6.56 -6.17
CA ALA A 48 -3.80 7.19 -7.47
C ALA A 48 -4.84 6.45 -8.34
N ALA A 49 -4.82 5.12 -8.35
CA ALA A 49 -5.82 4.31 -9.05
C ALA A 49 -7.24 4.55 -8.49
N ASN A 50 -7.40 4.59 -7.16
CA ASN A 50 -8.67 4.91 -6.52
C ASN A 50 -9.17 6.31 -6.89
N ARG A 51 -8.29 7.34 -6.92
CA ARG A 51 -8.67 8.70 -7.33
C ARG A 51 -9.20 8.74 -8.76
N ARG A 52 -8.53 8.07 -9.69
CA ARG A 52 -8.96 7.96 -11.09
C ARG A 52 -10.32 7.27 -11.22
N LEU A 53 -10.51 6.16 -10.48
CA LEU A 53 -11.79 5.45 -10.45
C LEU A 53 -12.92 6.35 -9.92
N ILE A 54 -12.70 7.01 -8.77
CA ILE A 54 -13.70 7.90 -8.17
C ILE A 54 -13.99 9.08 -9.10
N GLY A 55 -12.96 9.65 -9.75
CA GLY A 55 -13.10 10.74 -10.72
C GLY A 55 -14.02 10.34 -11.86
N ALA A 56 -13.69 9.25 -12.56
CA ALA A 56 -14.50 8.73 -13.66
C ALA A 56 -15.96 8.44 -13.24
N GLN A 57 -16.18 7.93 -12.03
CA GLN A 57 -17.55 7.73 -11.52
C GLN A 57 -18.26 9.03 -11.16
N ALA A 58 -17.52 10.05 -10.71
CA ALA A 58 -18.08 11.39 -10.48
C ALA A 58 -18.48 12.07 -11.81
N ASP A 59 -17.72 11.85 -12.88
CA ASP A 59 -18.04 12.37 -14.21
C ASP A 59 -19.26 11.63 -14.78
N ASN A 60 -19.34 10.29 -14.66
CA ASN A 60 -20.55 9.54 -15.01
C ASN A 60 -21.79 10.02 -14.23
N PHE A 61 -21.62 10.28 -12.93
CA PHE A 61 -22.69 10.82 -12.09
C PHE A 61 -23.15 12.20 -12.61
N PHE A 62 -22.22 13.05 -13.05
CA PHE A 62 -22.56 14.34 -13.65
C PHE A 62 -23.35 14.17 -14.95
N LEU A 63 -22.98 13.20 -15.81
CA LEU A 63 -23.71 12.91 -17.05
C LEU A 63 -25.16 12.46 -16.81
N GLU A 64 -25.41 11.69 -15.75
CA GLU A 64 -26.75 11.18 -15.43
C GLU A 64 -27.60 12.16 -14.60
N VAL A 65 -26.99 12.86 -13.64
CA VAL A 65 -27.70 13.67 -12.62
C VAL A 65 -27.61 15.17 -12.90
N GLY A 66 -26.71 15.60 -13.78
CA GLY A 66 -26.51 17.01 -14.14
C GLY A 66 -25.75 17.84 -13.10
N ARG A 67 -25.19 17.20 -12.07
CA ARG A 67 -24.32 17.83 -11.06
C ARG A 67 -23.28 16.85 -10.56
N TYR A 68 -22.18 17.33 -10.02
CA TYR A 68 -21.22 16.46 -9.34
C TYR A 68 -21.79 15.93 -8.00
N PRO A 69 -21.34 14.75 -7.55
CA PRO A 69 -21.72 14.20 -6.25
C PRO A 69 -21.15 15.07 -5.10
N LYS A 70 -21.87 15.13 -3.98
CA LYS A 70 -21.46 15.82 -2.75
C LYS A 70 -20.28 15.15 -2.05
N GLY A 71 -20.00 13.89 -2.39
CA GLY A 71 -18.89 13.11 -1.86
C GLY A 71 -18.92 11.67 -2.36
N VAL A 72 -17.89 10.90 -2.01
CA VAL A 72 -17.73 9.51 -2.45
C VAL A 72 -18.85 8.60 -1.95
N ALA A 73 -19.37 8.86 -0.75
CA ALA A 73 -20.51 8.14 -0.18
C ALA A 73 -21.77 8.22 -1.06
N GLU A 74 -22.00 9.34 -1.74
CA GLU A 74 -23.16 9.50 -2.64
C GLU A 74 -23.03 8.59 -3.87
N LEU A 75 -21.82 8.49 -4.44
CA LEU A 75 -21.53 7.58 -5.56
C LEU A 75 -21.84 6.13 -5.20
N ARG A 76 -21.50 5.70 -3.98
CA ARG A 76 -21.86 4.36 -3.48
C ARG A 76 -23.37 4.19 -3.32
N GLN A 77 -24.03 5.14 -2.66
CA GLN A 77 -25.48 5.08 -2.42
C GLN A 77 -26.30 5.02 -3.71
N LYS A 78 -25.81 5.70 -4.76
CA LYS A 78 -26.46 5.78 -6.07
C LYS A 78 -26.01 4.68 -7.05
N GLY A 79 -25.12 3.78 -6.61
CA GLY A 79 -24.72 2.60 -7.39
C GLY A 79 -23.58 2.79 -8.38
N PHE A 80 -22.97 3.99 -8.47
CA PHE A 80 -21.80 4.26 -9.29
C PHE A 80 -20.53 3.59 -8.74
N LEU A 81 -20.50 3.34 -7.43
CA LEU A 81 -19.44 2.56 -6.78
C LEU A 81 -20.03 1.34 -6.07
N ARG A 82 -19.39 0.18 -6.28
CA ARG A 82 -19.74 -1.07 -5.56
C ARG A 82 -19.40 -0.97 -4.08
N THR A 83 -18.24 -0.42 -3.77
CA THR A 83 -17.74 -0.17 -2.42
C THR A 83 -17.05 1.19 -2.40
N GLU A 84 -16.99 1.82 -1.23
CA GLU A 84 -16.23 3.05 -1.06
C GLU A 84 -14.73 2.69 -0.96
N PRO A 85 -13.88 3.12 -1.91
CA PRO A 85 -12.47 2.79 -1.87
C PRO A 85 -11.81 3.45 -0.67
N ALA A 86 -11.09 2.66 0.14
CA ALA A 86 -10.28 3.17 1.23
C ALA A 86 -8.88 3.53 0.73
N CYS A 87 -8.30 4.62 1.25
CA CYS A 87 -6.90 4.91 1.02
C CYS A 87 -6.03 3.95 1.86
N PRO A 88 -5.03 3.26 1.27
CA PRO A 88 -4.14 2.36 2.01
C PRO A 88 -3.39 3.04 3.17
N ALA A 89 -3.11 4.35 3.02
CA ALA A 89 -2.47 5.17 4.04
C ALA A 89 -3.49 5.90 4.96
N LYS A 90 -4.75 5.43 5.01
CA LYS A 90 -5.83 5.98 5.85
C LYS A 90 -6.23 7.43 5.53
N GLY A 91 -5.91 7.92 4.34
CA GLY A 91 -6.39 9.21 3.85
C GLY A 91 -7.87 9.21 3.47
N THR A 92 -8.44 10.41 3.34
CA THR A 92 -9.82 10.61 2.86
C THR A 92 -9.83 11.19 1.46
N TYR A 93 -10.84 10.84 0.66
CA TYR A 93 -11.01 11.34 -0.70
C TYR A 93 -12.00 12.51 -0.74
N ARG A 94 -11.66 13.59 -1.43
CA ARG A 94 -12.60 14.69 -1.70
C ARG A 94 -12.70 14.97 -3.20
N ILE A 95 -13.92 15.21 -3.64
CA ILE A 95 -14.23 15.50 -5.04
C ILE A 95 -14.18 17.03 -5.21
N ARG A 96 -13.46 17.50 -6.24
CA ARG A 96 -13.31 18.91 -6.62
C ARG A 96 -13.96 19.12 -7.99
N PRO A 97 -15.23 19.53 -8.05
CA PRO A 97 -15.98 19.73 -9.30
C PRO A 97 -15.36 20.77 -10.25
N GLU A 98 -14.61 21.72 -9.71
CA GLU A 98 -14.01 22.81 -10.50
C GLU A 98 -12.59 22.49 -11.01
N ALA A 99 -12.02 21.36 -10.59
CA ALA A 99 -10.69 20.95 -11.03
C ALA A 99 -10.74 20.29 -12.43
N SER A 100 -9.59 20.22 -13.09
CA SER A 100 -9.40 19.37 -14.28
C SER A 100 -9.72 17.91 -13.96
N GLU A 101 -10.12 17.12 -14.97
CA GLU A 101 -10.40 15.68 -14.91
C GLU A 101 -9.35 14.92 -14.08
N GLU A 102 -8.06 15.20 -14.32
CA GLU A 102 -6.96 14.53 -13.63
C GLU A 102 -6.85 14.87 -12.12
N LYS A 103 -7.36 16.06 -11.74
CA LYS A 103 -7.34 16.58 -10.36
C LYS A 103 -8.72 16.58 -9.70
N ARG A 104 -9.72 15.93 -10.32
CA ARG A 104 -11.13 15.82 -9.89
C ARG A 104 -11.26 15.23 -8.49
N VAL A 105 -10.34 14.36 -8.08
CA VAL A 105 -10.32 13.75 -6.75
C VAL A 105 -8.98 14.03 -6.11
N ASN A 106 -8.99 14.54 -4.88
CA ASN A 106 -7.80 14.62 -4.04
C ASN A 106 -7.85 13.60 -2.91
N CYS A 107 -6.69 13.31 -2.34
CA CYS A 107 -6.56 12.50 -1.13
C CYS A 107 -5.73 13.27 -0.11
N THR A 108 -6.13 13.28 1.16
CA THR A 108 -5.41 14.01 2.22
C THR A 108 -3.99 13.56 2.49
N VAL A 109 -3.57 12.40 1.96
CA VAL A 109 -2.24 11.82 2.21
C VAL A 109 -1.33 11.85 0.98
N HIS A 110 -1.87 11.70 -0.24
CA HIS A 110 -1.08 11.55 -1.48
C HIS A 110 -1.49 12.51 -2.60
N GLY A 111 -2.25 13.57 -2.29
CA GLY A 111 -3.21 14.18 -3.25
C GLY A 111 -2.90 15.55 -3.82
N ASP A 112 -1.68 16.08 -3.71
CA ASP A 112 -1.37 17.45 -4.17
C ASP A 112 -0.36 17.53 -5.32
N GLY A 113 -0.27 16.48 -6.15
CA GLY A 113 0.39 16.58 -7.47
C GLY A 113 -0.34 17.55 -8.39
#